data_AF-A0A382ZAZ8-F1
#
_entry.id   AF-A0A382ZAZ8-F1
#
_cell.length_a   1.000
_cell.length_b   1.000
_cell.length_c   1.000
_cell.angle_alpha   90.00
_cell.angle_beta   90.00
_cell.angle_gamma   90.00
#
_symmetry.space_group_name_H-M   'P 1'
#
loop_
_entity.id
_entity.type
_entity.pdbx_description
1 polymer ?
#
loop_
_entity_poly.entity_id
_entity_poly.type
_entity_poly.pdbx_seq_one_letter_code
_entity_poly.pdbx_strand_id
1 'polypeptide(L)'
;MKKYLAITLIFFLGLLAGVCLRHQERIVMALELAPVSGGDVNGDGMVNITDAVYLLNFLFTGGEPPPPPVESRPLTTLYVTRHFEKGPGNDPGLTAAGQRRAQLLAQMLANTGISC
;
A
#
# COMPACT_ATOMS: atom_id res chain seq x y z
N MET A 1 -20.22 26.53 -54.88
CA MET A 1 -19.65 25.22 -54.47
C MET A 1 -18.46 25.35 -53.50
N LYS A 2 -17.47 26.23 -53.75
CA LYS A 2 -16.26 26.39 -52.88
C LYS A 2 -16.52 26.79 -51.42
N LYS A 3 -17.59 27.53 -51.12
CA LYS A 3 -17.90 28.02 -49.75
C LYS A 3 -18.37 26.91 -48.79
N TYR A 4 -19.04 25.87 -49.30
CA TYR A 4 -19.52 24.76 -48.48
C TYR A 4 -18.39 23.78 -48.12
N LEU A 5 -17.46 23.54 -49.05
CA LEU A 5 -16.29 22.68 -48.83
C LEU A 5 -15.40 23.17 -47.68
N ALA A 6 -15.21 24.49 -47.57
CA ALA A 6 -14.44 25.09 -46.47
C ALA A 6 -15.12 24.90 -45.11
N ILE A 7 -16.45 25.05 -45.05
CA ILE A 7 -17.22 24.88 -43.81
C ILE A 7 -17.20 23.42 -43.35
N THR A 8 -17.34 22.46 -44.27
CA THR A 8 -17.28 21.02 -43.94
C THR A 8 -15.88 20.62 -43.47
N LEU A 9 -14.82 21.18 -44.07
CA LEU A 9 -13.44 20.91 -43.67
C LEU A 9 -13.13 21.46 -42.27
N ILE A 10 -13.57 22.68 -41.95
CA ILE A 10 -13.41 23.29 -40.62
C ILE A 10 -14.15 22.49 -39.55
N PHE A 11 -15.36 22.00 -39.86
CA PHE A 11 -16.13 21.17 -38.94
C PHE A 11 -15.44 19.84 -38.66
N PHE A 12 -14.91 19.18 -39.70
CA PHE A 12 -14.14 17.93 -39.53
C PHE A 12 -12.81 18.15 -38.81
N LEU A 13 -12.08 19.23 -39.10
CA LEU A 13 -10.82 19.57 -38.42
C LEU A 13 -11.07 19.91 -36.94
N GLY A 14 -12.15 20.63 -36.64
CA GLY A 14 -12.57 20.95 -35.26
C GLY A 14 -13.04 19.71 -34.49
N LEU A 15 -13.70 18.77 -35.15
CA LEU A 15 -14.12 17.51 -34.54
C LEU A 15 -12.92 16.58 -34.30
N LEU A 16 -11.96 16.51 -35.24
CA LEU A 16 -10.71 15.76 -35.07
C LEU A 16 -9.85 16.37 -33.95
N ALA A 17 -9.68 17.70 -33.93
CA ALA A 17 -8.98 18.42 -32.87
C ALA A 17 -9.67 18.25 -31.51
N GLY A 18 -11.01 18.30 -31.47
CA GLY A 18 -11.81 18.07 -30.26
C GLY A 18 -11.84 16.62 -29.78
N VAL A 19 -11.48 15.64 -30.61
CA VAL A 19 -11.25 14.25 -30.21
C VAL A 19 -9.81 14.06 -29.72
N CYS A 20 -8.81 14.69 -30.36
CA CYS A 20 -7.43 14.69 -29.87
C CYS A 20 -7.26 15.42 -28.52
N LEU A 21 -7.94 16.55 -28.31
CA LEU A 21 -7.84 17.35 -27.08
C LEU A 21 -8.62 16.74 -25.90
N ARG A 22 -9.48 15.75 -26.12
CA ARG A 22 -10.22 15.07 -25.06
C ARG A 22 -9.44 13.96 -24.34
N HIS A 23 -8.21 13.67 -24.76
CA HIS A 23 -7.40 12.58 -24.18
C HIS A 23 -6.20 13.06 -23.34
N GLN A 24 -6.05 14.37 -23.10
CA GLN A 24 -4.94 14.93 -22.30
C GLN A 24 -5.36 15.61 -20.99
N GLU A 25 -6.53 15.30 -20.45
CA GLU A 25 -6.90 15.66 -19.07
C GLU A 25 -6.79 14.45 -18.15
N ARG A 26 -5.56 13.96 -17.96
CA ARG A 26 -5.21 13.24 -16.73
C ARG A 26 -3.90 13.79 -16.21
N ILE A 27 -4.07 14.74 -15.32
CA ILE A 27 -3.13 15.26 -14.34
C ILE A 27 -2.21 14.11 -13.89
N VAL A 28 -1.02 13.99 -14.49
CA VAL A 28 0.11 13.26 -13.95
C VAL A 28 0.87 14.20 -13.03
N MET A 29 0.21 14.57 -11.94
CA MET A 29 0.84 15.09 -10.72
C MET A 29 0.35 14.21 -9.57
N ALA A 30 0.31 12.90 -9.78
CA ALA A 30 0.46 11.96 -8.69
C ALA A 30 1.97 11.90 -8.44
N LEU A 31 2.39 12.44 -7.31
CA LEU A 31 3.63 12.05 -6.68
C LEU A 31 3.58 10.51 -6.55
N GLU A 32 4.12 9.79 -7.53
CA GLU A 32 4.25 8.33 -7.53
C GLU A 32 5.30 7.93 -6.49
N LEU A 33 4.98 8.15 -5.22
CA LEU A 33 5.33 7.19 -4.21
C LEU A 33 4.17 6.21 -4.14
N ALA A 34 3.98 5.44 -5.22
CA ALA A 34 3.25 4.19 -5.08
C ALA A 34 4.00 3.41 -3.99
N PRO A 35 3.33 2.98 -2.91
CA PRO A 35 4.01 2.22 -1.88
C PRO A 35 4.58 0.99 -2.58
N VAL A 36 5.91 0.82 -2.52
CA VAL A 36 6.58 -0.40 -2.98
C VAL A 36 5.88 -1.56 -2.30
N SER A 37 4.97 -2.18 -3.02
CA SER A 37 4.29 -3.37 -2.55
C SER A 37 5.34 -4.48 -2.56
N GLY A 38 5.24 -5.45 -1.65
CA GLY A 38 6.22 -6.54 -1.65
C GLY A 38 6.26 -7.19 -3.03
N GLY A 39 7.39 -7.06 -3.74
CA GLY A 39 7.57 -7.59 -5.09
C GLY A 39 7.95 -6.56 -6.16
N ASP A 40 7.76 -5.26 -5.92
CA ASP A 40 8.20 -4.17 -6.82
C ASP A 40 9.66 -3.82 -6.53
N VAL A 41 10.58 -4.56 -7.17
CA VAL A 41 12.02 -4.48 -6.91
C VAL A 41 12.66 -3.35 -7.71
N ASN A 42 12.10 -2.98 -8.87
CA ASN A 42 12.63 -1.88 -9.67
C ASN A 42 12.03 -0.52 -9.29
N GLY A 43 10.98 -0.47 -8.47
CA GLY A 43 10.36 0.75 -7.94
C GLY A 43 9.48 1.48 -8.95
N ASP A 44 8.99 0.80 -9.99
CA ASP A 44 8.17 1.40 -11.06
C ASP A 44 6.66 1.41 -10.75
N GLY A 45 6.26 0.89 -9.58
CA GLY A 45 4.87 0.83 -9.15
C GLY A 45 4.08 -0.35 -9.72
N MET A 46 4.69 -1.23 -10.53
CA MET A 46 4.04 -2.39 -11.13
C MET A 46 4.78 -3.70 -10.84
N VAL A 47 4.21 -4.56 -10.01
CA VAL A 47 4.75 -5.91 -9.77
C VAL A 47 4.58 -6.78 -11.02
N ASN A 48 5.66 -7.02 -11.75
CA ASN A 48 5.68 -7.79 -12.98
C ASN A 48 7.03 -8.51 -13.21
N ILE A 49 7.24 -9.09 -14.40
CA ILE A 49 8.46 -9.87 -14.71
C ILE A 49 9.74 -9.00 -14.69
N THR A 50 9.63 -7.69 -14.92
CA THR A 50 10.77 -6.78 -14.92
C THR A 50 11.42 -6.69 -13.54
N ASP A 51 10.67 -6.88 -12.45
CA ASP A 51 11.21 -6.94 -11.09
C ASP A 51 12.18 -8.10 -10.89
N ALA A 52 11.80 -9.29 -11.40
CA ALA A 52 12.65 -10.47 -11.31
C ALA A 52 13.92 -10.31 -12.14
N VAL A 53 13.81 -9.71 -13.34
CA VAL A 53 14.97 -9.42 -14.19
C VAL A 53 15.89 -8.40 -13.54
N TYR A 54 15.33 -7.33 -12.97
CA TYR A 54 16.08 -6.30 -12.25
C TYR A 54 16.85 -6.92 -11.06
N LEU A 55 16.18 -7.76 -10.26
CA LEU A 55 16.79 -8.46 -9.14
C LEU A 55 17.96 -9.36 -9.57
N LEU A 56 17.76 -10.16 -10.62
CA LEU A 56 18.83 -11.03 -11.15
C LEU A 56 20.01 -10.19 -11.67
N ASN A 57 19.73 -9.04 -12.28
CA ASN A 57 20.77 -8.17 -12.81
C ASN A 57 21.65 -7.60 -11.68
N PHE A 58 21.02 -7.16 -10.59
CA PHE A 58 21.73 -6.74 -9.38
C PHE A 58 22.58 -7.88 -8.79
N LEU A 59 22.01 -9.09 -8.66
CA LEU A 59 22.67 -10.22 -7.99
C LEU A 59 23.84 -10.83 -8.78
N PHE A 60 23.76 -10.88 -10.10
CA PHE A 60 24.68 -11.70 -10.91
C PHE A 60 25.48 -10.93 -11.95
N THR A 61 25.07 -9.71 -12.32
CA THR A 61 25.71 -8.94 -13.39
C THR A 61 26.16 -7.54 -12.96
N GLY A 62 26.02 -7.20 -11.67
CA GLY A 62 26.48 -5.92 -11.13
C GLY A 62 25.58 -4.74 -11.49
N GLY A 63 24.28 -4.99 -11.69
CA GLY A 63 23.28 -3.94 -11.86
C GLY A 63 23.13 -3.04 -10.63
N GLU A 64 22.33 -1.99 -10.77
CA GLU A 64 22.06 -1.06 -9.65
C GLU A 64 21.32 -1.77 -8.50
N PRO A 65 21.60 -1.39 -7.24
CA PRO A 65 20.88 -1.93 -6.10
C PRO A 65 19.41 -1.50 -6.12
N PRO A 66 18.48 -2.36 -5.69
CA PRO A 66 17.08 -1.99 -5.51
C PRO A 66 16.92 -0.75 -4.62
N PRO A 67 15.92 0.11 -4.88
CA PRO A 67 15.63 1.26 -4.04
C PRO A 67 15.32 0.83 -2.60
N PRO A 68 15.56 1.71 -1.62
CA PRO A 68 15.25 1.40 -0.23
C PRO A 68 13.74 1.13 -0.08
N PRO A 69 13.34 0.16 0.75
CA PRO A 69 11.92 -0.13 0.97
C PRO A 69 11.22 1.12 1.52
N VAL A 70 10.13 1.52 0.87
CA VAL A 70 9.27 2.58 1.36
C VAL A 70 8.49 2.00 2.54
N GLU A 71 8.79 2.44 3.76
CA GLU A 71 8.03 2.06 4.96
C GLU A 71 6.63 2.67 4.91
N SER A 72 5.73 2.00 4.18
CA SER A 72 4.34 2.43 3.97
C SER A 72 3.35 1.71 4.89
N ARG A 73 3.82 0.77 5.72
CA ARG A 73 2.95 0.10 6.71
C ARG A 73 2.99 0.88 8.02
N PRO A 74 1.83 1.15 8.65
CA PRO A 74 1.84 1.65 10.01
C PRO A 74 2.55 0.63 10.90
N LEU A 75 3.49 1.12 11.73
CA LEU A 75 4.16 0.33 12.76
C LEU A 75 3.09 -0.39 13.59
N THR A 76 3.02 -1.72 13.44
CA THR A 76 2.08 -2.55 14.21
C THR A 76 2.77 -2.98 15.50
N THR A 77 2.23 -2.56 16.64
CA THR A 77 2.76 -2.97 17.96
C THR A 77 2.07 -4.26 18.41
N LEU A 78 2.83 -5.35 18.56
CA LEU A 78 2.32 -6.63 19.05
C LEU A 78 2.60 -6.79 20.55
N TYR A 79 1.54 -6.83 21.36
CA TYR A 79 1.64 -7.17 22.78
C TYR A 79 1.38 -8.67 22.97
N VAL A 80 2.43 -9.42 23.31
CA VAL A 80 2.29 -10.85 23.63
C VAL A 80 2.16 -11.00 25.14
N THR A 81 1.06 -11.63 25.57
CA THR A 81 0.83 -11.92 26.99
C THR A 81 0.56 -13.41 27.19
N ARG A 82 1.07 -13.96 28.29
CA ARG A 82 0.70 -15.30 28.75
C ARG A 82 -0.61 -15.25 29.52
N HIS A 83 -1.30 -16.39 29.65
CA HIS A 83 -2.43 -16.48 30.57
C HIS A 83 -1.99 -16.15 32.01
N PHE A 84 -2.90 -15.52 32.77
CA PHE A 84 -2.68 -15.23 34.19
C PHE A 84 -2.72 -16.51 35.04
N GLU A 85 -2.53 -16.38 36.35
CA GLU A 85 -2.52 -17.53 37.26
C GLU A 85 -3.82 -18.33 37.16
N LYS A 86 -3.65 -19.63 36.90
CA LYS A 86 -4.72 -20.61 36.86
C LYS A 86 -4.71 -21.45 38.14
N GLY A 87 -5.83 -22.07 38.46
CA GLY A 87 -5.92 -23.05 39.54
C GLY A 87 -5.09 -24.31 39.28
N PRO A 88 -5.16 -25.32 40.16
CA PRO A 88 -4.62 -26.65 39.89
C PRO A 88 -5.58 -27.48 39.01
N GLY A 89 -5.05 -28.45 38.26
CA GLY A 89 -5.84 -29.39 37.44
C GLY A 89 -5.55 -29.32 35.95
N ASN A 90 -6.35 -30.01 35.13
CA ASN A 90 -6.27 -29.96 33.68
C ASN A 90 -7.17 -28.83 33.16
N ASP A 91 -6.56 -27.84 32.51
CA ASP A 91 -7.16 -26.55 32.10
C ASP A 91 -8.07 -25.85 33.14
N PRO A 92 -7.53 -25.51 34.32
CA PRO A 92 -8.29 -24.80 35.32
C PRO A 92 -8.50 -23.34 34.93
N GLY A 93 -9.61 -22.76 35.40
CA GLY A 93 -9.89 -21.34 35.27
C GLY A 93 -8.87 -20.46 36.01
N LEU A 94 -8.96 -19.15 35.77
CA LEU A 94 -8.16 -18.17 36.51
C LEU A 94 -8.52 -18.16 37.99
N THR A 95 -7.51 -18.04 38.86
CA THR A 95 -7.77 -17.80 40.29
C THR A 95 -8.29 -16.37 40.50
N ALA A 96 -8.74 -16.04 41.72
CA ALA A 96 -9.19 -14.70 42.06
C ALA A 96 -8.13 -13.61 41.83
N ALA A 97 -6.85 -13.88 42.16
CA ALA A 97 -5.79 -12.91 41.88
C ALA A 97 -5.37 -12.90 40.39
N GLY A 98 -5.59 -13.98 39.64
CA GLY A 98 -5.44 -14.03 38.18
C GLY A 98 -6.47 -13.18 37.47
N GLN A 99 -7.72 -13.24 37.92
CA GLN A 99 -8.79 -12.36 37.45
C GLN A 99 -8.48 -10.88 37.74
N ARG A 100 -8.00 -10.54 38.94
CA ARG A 100 -7.61 -9.16 39.27
C ARG A 100 -6.49 -8.62 38.38
N ARG A 101 -5.49 -9.45 38.06
CA ARG A 101 -4.39 -9.03 37.15
C ARG A 101 -4.85 -8.91 35.71
N ALA A 102 -5.74 -9.78 35.25
CA ALA A 102 -6.36 -9.65 33.93
C ALA A 102 -7.15 -8.34 33.79
N GLN A 103 -7.92 -7.98 34.81
CA GLN A 103 -8.64 -6.70 34.87
C GLN A 103 -7.68 -5.51 34.89
N LEU A 104 -6.59 -5.58 35.64
CA LEU A 104 -5.58 -4.52 35.66
C LEU A 104 -4.92 -4.33 34.28
N LEU A 105 -4.56 -5.41 33.60
CA LEU A 105 -4.02 -5.33 32.24
C LEU A 105 -5.05 -4.71 31.28
N ALA A 106 -6.31 -5.11 31.37
CA ALA A 106 -7.37 -4.54 30.55
C ALA A 106 -7.50 -3.01 30.77
N GLN A 107 -7.39 -2.56 32.03
CA GLN A 107 -7.38 -1.13 32.36
C GLN A 107 -6.14 -0.42 31.79
N MET A 108 -4.96 -1.03 31.88
CA MET A 108 -3.74 -0.47 31.30
C MET A 108 -3.86 -0.31 29.79
N LEU A 109 -4.34 -1.35 29.09
CA LEU A 109 -4.52 -1.31 27.65
C LEU A 109 -5.58 -0.28 27.22
N ALA A 110 -6.71 -0.21 27.93
CA ALA A 110 -7.74 0.80 27.66
C ALA A 110 -7.22 2.24 27.80
N ASN A 111 -6.32 2.47 28.76
CA ASN A 111 -5.72 3.79 29.00
C ASN A 111 -4.61 4.16 28.01
N THR A 112 -4.09 3.20 27.23
CA THR A 112 -3.03 3.45 26.23
C THR A 112 -3.55 3.99 24.89
N GLY A 113 -4.87 4.14 24.72
CA GLY A 113 -5.46 4.62 23.47
C GLY A 113 -5.32 3.63 22.30
N ILE A 114 -5.01 2.36 22.61
CA ILE A 114 -4.97 1.28 21.62
C ILE A 114 -6.42 0.84 21.36
N SER A 115 -6.93 1.16 20.18
CA SER A 115 -8.23 0.69 19.70
C SER A 115 -8.13 -0.79 19.34
N CYS A 116 -9.00 -1.63 19.92
CA CYS A 116 -9.16 -3.04 19.57
C CYS A 116 -9.86 -3.21 18.22
#